data_AF-A0A9D7EEV5-F1
#
_entry.id   AF-A0A9D7EEV5-F1
#
_cell.length_a   1.000
_cell.length_b   1.000
_cell.length_c   1.000
_cell.angle_alpha   90.00
_cell.angle_beta   90.00
_cell.angle_gamma   90.00
#
_symmetry.space_group_name_H-M   'P 1'
#
loop_
_entity.id
_entity.type
_entity.pdbx_description
1 polymer ?
#
loop_
_entity_poly.entity_id
_entity_poly.type
_entity_poly.pdbx_seq_one_letter_code
_entity_poly.pdbx_strand_id
1 'polypeptide(L)'
;MLNTLLSSGLPKLTSFGVRVGLSISLFASACCAFAQINLVPNWSFEDTANCGIPVSSQILRSPPWFSANNATPDVYSMDAGNACGIYMDTTDVIGQWCYQAPFHGQRFAGEYLWKYGDEVKDYIEVELVSALVGGHSYRASMEISLPECWQYAVNTMGAYFSVDSVFDPNPGTRVCCP
;
A
#
# COMPACT_ATOMS: atom_id res chain seq x y z
N MET A 1 21.38 46.55 -70.97
CA MET A 1 20.67 47.86 -71.07
C MET A 1 20.31 48.29 -69.67
N LEU A 2 20.72 49.50 -69.32
CA LEU A 2 20.49 50.16 -68.04
C LEU A 2 19.03 50.64 -67.90
N ASN A 3 18.67 51.00 -66.66
CA ASN A 3 17.49 51.76 -66.18
C ASN A 3 16.32 50.86 -65.70
N THR A 4 15.73 51.06 -64.52
CA THR A 4 15.28 52.34 -63.95
C THR A 4 15.06 52.25 -62.42
N LEU A 5 15.18 53.39 -61.73
CA LEU A 5 15.18 53.63 -60.29
C LEU A 5 13.77 53.67 -59.62
N LEU A 6 13.75 53.31 -58.32
CA LEU A 6 13.01 53.89 -57.17
C LEU A 6 11.56 54.40 -57.32
N SER A 7 10.62 53.85 -56.53
CA SER A 7 9.83 54.59 -55.52
C SER A 7 8.99 53.61 -54.64
N SER A 8 9.15 53.66 -53.32
CA SER A 8 8.22 54.24 -52.33
C SER A 8 7.11 53.30 -51.81
N GLY A 9 7.17 52.96 -50.51
CA GLY A 9 5.99 52.64 -49.70
C GLY A 9 6.05 51.39 -48.81
N LEU A 10 6.61 51.50 -47.60
CA LEU A 10 5.97 50.90 -46.41
C LEU A 10 4.84 51.86 -45.96
N PRO A 11 3.77 51.47 -45.21
CA PRO A 11 3.63 50.31 -44.32
C PRO A 11 2.27 49.56 -44.50
N LYS A 12 2.02 48.40 -43.88
CA LYS A 12 1.38 48.28 -42.55
C LYS A 12 1.54 46.84 -42.06
N LEU A 13 2.33 46.66 -41.01
CA LEU A 13 2.31 45.46 -40.19
C LEU A 13 0.98 45.49 -39.41
N THR A 14 -0.01 44.72 -39.82
CA THR A 14 -1.16 44.42 -38.98
C THR A 14 -0.70 43.44 -37.90
N SER A 15 -0.58 43.98 -36.69
CA SER A 15 -0.38 43.26 -35.44
C SER A 15 -1.39 42.10 -35.32
N PHE A 16 -0.95 40.86 -35.57
CA PHE A 16 -1.65 39.67 -35.09
C PHE A 16 -1.18 39.42 -33.66
N GLY A 17 -1.95 39.99 -32.72
CA GLY A 17 -1.69 39.91 -31.30
C GLY A 17 -1.75 38.48 -30.78
N VAL A 18 -0.64 38.06 -30.16
CA VAL A 18 -0.56 37.37 -28.87
C VAL A 18 -1.76 36.47 -28.54
N ARG A 19 -1.67 35.18 -28.91
CA ARG A 19 -2.32 34.07 -28.18
C ARG A 19 -1.41 32.85 -28.08
N VAL A 20 -0.14 33.05 -27.73
CA VAL A 20 0.83 31.96 -27.45
C VAL A 20 1.12 31.85 -25.93
N GLY A 21 0.43 32.62 -25.10
CA GLY A 21 0.73 32.75 -23.67
C GLY A 21 0.08 31.73 -22.73
N LEU A 22 -0.89 30.91 -23.17
CA LEU A 22 -1.63 30.02 -22.25
C LEU A 22 -1.26 28.54 -22.34
N SER A 23 -0.57 28.10 -23.39
CA SER A 23 -0.23 26.68 -23.58
C SER A 23 1.12 26.29 -22.97
N ILE A 24 2.01 27.26 -22.71
CA ILE A 24 3.34 26.99 -22.12
C ILE A 24 3.26 26.83 -20.59
N SER A 25 2.30 27.48 -19.92
CA SER A 25 2.13 27.36 -18.46
C SER A 25 1.55 26.02 -17.99
N LEU A 26 0.89 25.24 -18.86
CA LEU A 26 0.37 23.93 -18.48
C LEU A 26 1.41 22.81 -18.61
N PHE A 27 2.47 23.02 -19.40
CA PHE A 27 3.55 22.03 -19.58
C PHE A 27 4.66 22.16 -18.52
N ALA A 28 4.86 23.36 -17.95
CA ALA A 28 5.87 23.60 -16.92
C ALA A 28 5.46 23.12 -15.51
N SER A 29 4.16 22.92 -15.26
CA SER A 29 3.63 22.53 -13.95
C SER A 29 3.66 21.03 -13.66
N ALA A 30 3.99 20.19 -14.65
CA ALA A 30 4.02 18.73 -14.52
C ALA A 30 5.39 18.17 -14.10
N CYS A 31 6.46 18.99 -14.09
CA CYS A 31 7.83 18.50 -13.89
C CYS A 31 8.19 18.21 -12.41
N CYS A 32 7.42 18.71 -11.44
CA CYS A 32 7.77 18.63 -10.02
C CYS A 32 6.81 17.80 -9.16
N ALA A 33 5.83 17.12 -9.77
CA ALA A 33 5.01 16.15 -9.05
C ALA A 33 5.78 14.85 -8.91
N PHE A 34 6.71 14.78 -7.95
CA PHE A 34 7.23 13.50 -7.49
C PHE A 34 6.10 12.81 -6.72
N ALA A 35 5.34 11.93 -7.37
CA ALA A 35 4.53 10.97 -6.64
C ALA A 35 5.50 10.14 -5.79
N GLN A 36 5.38 10.23 -4.47
CA GLN A 36 6.16 9.38 -3.58
C GLN A 36 5.71 7.94 -3.80
N ILE A 37 6.65 7.07 -4.15
CA ILE A 37 6.41 5.63 -4.25
C ILE A 37 6.19 5.11 -2.83
N ASN A 38 5.10 4.37 -2.62
CA ASN A 38 4.92 3.65 -1.36
C ASN A 38 6.04 2.62 -1.24
N LEU A 39 6.82 2.73 -0.16
CA LEU A 39 7.96 1.85 0.04
C LEU A 39 7.55 0.43 0.47
N VAL A 40 6.32 0.27 0.96
CA VAL A 40 5.75 -1.02 1.33
C VAL A 40 5.19 -1.68 0.05
N PRO A 41 5.82 -2.76 -0.44
CA PRO A 41 5.27 -3.51 -1.56
C PRO A 41 3.99 -4.22 -1.14
N ASN A 42 3.07 -4.45 -2.09
CA ASN A 42 1.78 -5.11 -1.85
C ASN A 42 1.08 -4.64 -0.55
N TRP A 43 1.06 -3.32 -0.31
CA TRP A 43 0.57 -2.72 0.94
C TRP A 43 -0.92 -3.01 1.23
N SER A 44 -1.70 -3.38 0.21
CA SER A 44 -3.11 -3.74 0.31
C SER A 44 -3.38 -5.25 0.21
N PHE A 45 -2.34 -6.09 0.17
CA PHE A 45 -2.47 -7.56 0.12
C PHE A 45 -3.15 -8.13 -1.13
N GLU A 46 -3.28 -7.34 -2.21
CA GLU A 46 -4.00 -7.72 -3.44
C GLU A 46 -3.17 -8.61 -4.36
N ASP A 47 -1.85 -8.44 -4.37
CA ASP A 47 -0.98 -9.32 -5.14
C ASP A 47 -0.94 -10.69 -4.43
N THR A 48 -1.36 -11.74 -5.14
CA THR A 48 -1.55 -13.05 -4.54
C THR A 48 -0.71 -14.14 -5.19
N ALA A 49 -0.34 -15.14 -4.38
CA ALA A 49 0.32 -16.36 -4.81
C ALA A 49 -0.13 -17.57 -3.98
N ASN A 50 0.31 -18.76 -4.35
CA ASN A 50 0.09 -20.00 -3.58
C ASN A 50 -1.39 -20.38 -3.34
N CYS A 51 -2.34 -19.79 -4.08
CA CYS A 51 -3.79 -19.92 -3.87
C CYS A 51 -4.31 -21.38 -3.88
N GLY A 52 -3.75 -22.24 -4.73
CA GLY A 52 -4.17 -23.63 -4.87
C GLY A 52 -3.33 -24.65 -4.08
N ILE A 53 -2.39 -24.22 -3.25
CA ILE A 53 -1.50 -25.13 -2.50
C ILE A 53 -1.62 -24.93 -0.98
N PRO A 54 -1.34 -25.97 -0.19
CA PRO A 54 -1.16 -25.83 1.25
C PRO A 54 0.00 -24.90 1.57
N VAL A 55 -0.20 -24.00 2.54
CA VAL A 55 0.82 -23.08 3.07
C VAL A 55 0.83 -23.20 4.59
N SER A 56 1.99 -22.97 5.22
CA SER A 56 2.13 -23.01 6.68
C SER A 56 1.42 -21.84 7.38
N SER A 57 1.24 -20.72 6.70
CA SER A 57 0.52 -19.53 7.15
C SER A 57 -0.16 -18.87 5.94
N GLN A 58 -1.36 -18.30 6.12
CA GLN A 58 -2.10 -17.67 5.02
C GLN A 58 -1.44 -16.38 4.53
N ILE A 59 -0.65 -15.69 5.35
CA ILE A 59 0.06 -14.46 4.92
C ILE A 59 0.94 -14.69 3.69
N LEU A 60 1.47 -15.91 3.52
CA LEU A 60 2.24 -16.33 2.35
C LEU A 60 1.42 -16.34 1.04
N ARG A 61 0.11 -16.13 1.11
CA ARG A 61 -0.75 -15.93 -0.04
C ARG A 61 -0.70 -14.51 -0.59
N SER A 62 -0.19 -13.55 0.18
CA SER A 62 -0.02 -12.15 -0.24
C SER A 62 1.47 -11.77 -0.26
N PRO A 63 2.29 -12.37 -1.15
CA PRO A 63 3.71 -12.05 -1.20
C PRO A 63 3.94 -10.54 -1.47
N PRO A 64 5.04 -9.96 -0.97
CA PRO A 64 6.14 -10.63 -0.28
C PRO A 64 5.98 -10.71 1.24
N TRP A 65 4.76 -10.55 1.77
CA TRP A 65 4.51 -10.63 3.21
C TRP A 65 4.75 -12.03 3.77
N PHE A 66 5.35 -12.09 4.96
CA PHE A 66 5.58 -13.32 5.71
C PHE A 66 5.39 -13.07 7.21
N SER A 67 5.31 -14.15 8.00
CA SER A 67 5.22 -14.02 9.46
C SER A 67 6.59 -13.87 10.09
N ALA A 68 6.73 -12.89 10.99
CA ALA A 68 7.94 -12.64 11.78
C ALA A 68 8.02 -13.50 13.06
N ASN A 69 7.16 -14.50 13.19
CA ASN A 69 7.22 -15.49 14.26
C ASN A 69 6.59 -16.82 13.82
N ASN A 70 6.44 -17.76 14.76
CA ASN A 70 5.77 -19.04 14.51
C ASN A 70 4.22 -18.94 14.52
N ALA A 71 3.66 -17.74 14.52
CA ALA A 71 2.22 -17.58 14.40
C ALA A 71 1.76 -17.77 12.95
N THR A 72 0.46 -17.74 12.73
CA THR A 72 -0.13 -17.97 11.41
C THR A 72 -1.11 -16.85 11.06
N PRO A 73 -0.62 -15.63 10.76
CA PRO A 73 -1.49 -14.54 10.37
C PRO A 73 -2.31 -14.92 9.13
N ASP A 74 -3.55 -14.45 9.12
CA ASP A 74 -4.54 -14.80 8.12
C ASP A 74 -4.58 -13.78 6.99
N VAL A 75 -4.97 -14.20 5.79
CA VAL A 75 -5.36 -13.30 4.69
C VAL A 75 -6.80 -13.60 4.36
N TYR A 76 -7.62 -12.56 4.39
CA TYR A 76 -9.03 -12.62 4.06
C TYR A 76 -9.29 -12.05 2.67
N SER A 77 -10.27 -12.59 1.96
CA SER A 77 -10.61 -12.21 0.59
C SER A 77 -12.13 -12.14 0.41
N MET A 78 -12.63 -11.03 -0.13
CA MET A 78 -14.01 -10.89 -0.58
C MET A 78 -14.20 -11.28 -2.06
N ASP A 79 -13.14 -11.69 -2.74
CA ASP A 79 -13.19 -12.15 -4.13
C ASP A 79 -13.87 -13.53 -4.23
N ALA A 80 -15.16 -13.53 -4.59
CA ALA A 80 -15.97 -14.73 -4.75
C ALA A 80 -15.55 -15.61 -5.94
N GLY A 81 -14.87 -15.03 -6.94
CA GLY A 81 -14.48 -15.72 -8.17
C GLY A 81 -13.10 -16.36 -8.09
N ASN A 82 -12.23 -15.82 -7.23
CA ASN A 82 -10.86 -16.28 -7.05
C ASN A 82 -10.40 -16.05 -5.60
N ALA A 83 -11.07 -16.71 -4.66
CA ALA A 83 -10.73 -16.63 -3.25
C ALA A 83 -9.31 -17.19 -3.02
N CYS A 84 -8.37 -16.28 -2.79
CA CYS A 84 -7.00 -16.59 -2.40
C CYS A 84 -6.78 -16.06 -0.99
N GLY A 85 -6.96 -16.94 0.00
CA GLY A 85 -7.14 -16.60 1.40
C GLY A 85 -8.45 -17.16 1.95
N ILE A 86 -8.80 -16.78 3.17
CA ILE A 86 -10.05 -17.12 3.82
C ILE A 86 -11.15 -16.25 3.23
N TYR A 87 -12.23 -16.86 2.75
CA TYR A 87 -13.33 -16.10 2.16
C TYR A 87 -14.06 -15.30 3.25
N MET A 88 -14.29 -14.01 3.01
CA MET A 88 -14.96 -13.08 3.91
C MET A 88 -16.09 -12.38 3.15
N ASP A 89 -17.31 -12.86 3.34
CA ASP A 89 -18.51 -12.23 2.77
C ASP A 89 -19.68 -12.43 3.75
N THR A 90 -20.59 -11.48 3.79
CA THR A 90 -21.78 -11.55 4.67
C THR A 90 -22.68 -12.77 4.43
N THR A 91 -22.55 -13.44 3.28
CA THR A 91 -23.26 -14.68 2.96
C THR A 91 -22.52 -15.94 3.41
N ASP A 92 -21.22 -15.85 3.68
CA ASP A 92 -20.40 -16.95 4.19
C ASP A 92 -20.50 -17.07 5.73
N VAL A 93 -20.21 -18.27 6.21
CA VAL A 93 -20.19 -18.64 7.64
C VAL A 93 -19.41 -17.60 8.46
N ILE A 94 -18.12 -17.34 8.15
CA ILE A 94 -17.32 -16.43 8.99
C ILE A 94 -17.84 -15.01 8.90
N GLY A 95 -18.20 -14.55 7.69
CA GLY A 95 -18.68 -13.19 7.48
C GLY A 95 -20.07 -12.92 8.08
N GLN A 96 -20.89 -13.93 8.39
CA GLN A 96 -22.17 -13.70 9.08
C GLN A 96 -22.01 -13.15 10.51
N TRP A 97 -20.86 -13.35 11.15
CA TRP A 97 -20.63 -12.93 12.54
C TRP A 97 -19.37 -12.09 12.76
N CYS A 98 -18.38 -12.22 11.87
CA CYS A 98 -17.07 -11.57 11.96
C CYS A 98 -16.77 -10.70 10.74
N TYR A 99 -17.79 -10.22 10.02
CA TYR A 99 -17.59 -9.46 8.78
C TYR A 99 -16.63 -8.29 8.97
N GLN A 100 -15.69 -8.14 8.05
CA GLN A 100 -14.87 -6.95 7.90
C GLN A 100 -14.67 -6.67 6.42
N ALA A 101 -14.96 -5.43 6.01
CA ALA A 101 -14.67 -4.97 4.65
C ALA A 101 -13.20 -4.51 4.56
N PRO A 102 -12.45 -4.91 3.51
CA PRO A 102 -11.14 -4.34 3.21
C PRO A 102 -11.25 -2.83 3.03
N PHE A 103 -10.27 -2.10 3.57
CA PHE A 103 -10.12 -0.67 3.32
C PHE A 103 -9.84 -0.35 1.83
N HIS A 104 -9.09 -1.24 1.16
CA HIS A 104 -8.74 -1.12 -0.25
C HIS A 104 -8.88 -2.48 -0.94
N GLY A 105 -9.32 -2.48 -2.19
CA GLY A 105 -9.43 -3.70 -2.99
C GLY A 105 -10.42 -4.72 -2.45
N GLN A 106 -10.01 -5.98 -2.41
CA GLN A 106 -10.80 -7.14 -2.02
C GLN A 106 -10.15 -7.97 -0.91
N ARG A 107 -8.95 -7.61 -0.43
CA ARG A 107 -8.15 -8.42 0.51
C ARG A 107 -7.59 -7.60 1.65
N PHE A 108 -7.37 -8.27 2.79
CA PHE A 108 -6.70 -7.69 3.96
C PHE A 108 -6.07 -8.80 4.80
N ALA A 109 -5.04 -8.45 5.57
CA ALA A 109 -4.46 -9.34 6.57
C ALA A 109 -5.24 -9.26 7.89
N GLY A 110 -5.34 -10.39 8.59
CA GLY A 110 -5.87 -10.47 9.94
C GLY A 110 -4.84 -11.07 10.90
N GLU A 111 -4.81 -10.54 12.11
CA GLU A 111 -3.83 -10.88 13.14
C GLU A 111 -4.52 -11.16 14.48
N TYR A 112 -4.07 -12.21 15.17
CA TYR A 112 -4.40 -12.47 16.56
C TYR A 112 -3.36 -11.83 17.48
N LEU A 113 -3.77 -10.79 18.22
CA LEU A 113 -2.86 -10.02 19.08
C LEU A 113 -3.06 -10.28 20.57
N TRP A 114 -4.14 -10.99 20.91
CA TRP A 114 -4.42 -11.46 22.25
C TRP A 114 -5.52 -12.52 22.21
N LYS A 115 -5.44 -13.50 23.12
CA LYS A 115 -6.48 -14.51 23.33
C LYS A 115 -6.68 -14.72 24.82
N TYR A 116 -7.92 -14.95 25.26
CA TYR A 116 -8.16 -15.21 26.69
C TYR A 116 -7.39 -16.46 27.15
N GLY A 117 -6.55 -16.30 28.16
CA GLY A 117 -5.72 -17.38 28.72
C GLY A 117 -4.36 -17.59 28.05
N ASP A 118 -4.13 -17.00 26.87
CA ASP A 118 -2.90 -17.13 26.10
C ASP A 118 -2.43 -15.75 25.60
N GLU A 119 -1.20 -15.34 25.92
CA GLU A 119 -0.59 -14.23 25.17
C GLU A 119 -0.27 -14.80 23.78
N VAL A 120 -0.89 -14.26 22.73
CA VAL A 120 -0.63 -14.60 21.32
C VAL A 120 -0.42 -13.29 20.61
N LYS A 121 0.64 -13.17 19.83
CA LYS A 121 0.89 -12.01 18.98
C LYS A 121 1.28 -12.50 17.62
N ASP A 122 0.47 -12.18 16.64
CA ASP A 122 0.84 -12.27 15.24
C ASP A 122 1.75 -11.09 14.90
N TYR A 123 2.80 -11.38 14.15
CA TYR A 123 3.64 -10.35 13.53
C TYR A 123 3.79 -10.70 12.05
N ILE A 124 3.50 -9.73 11.18
CA ILE A 124 3.82 -9.78 9.76
C ILE A 124 4.98 -8.83 9.44
N GLU A 125 5.83 -9.23 8.51
CA GLU A 125 6.96 -8.44 8.02
C GLU A 125 7.00 -8.45 6.49
N VAL A 126 7.56 -7.37 5.94
CA VAL A 126 7.84 -7.23 4.52
C VAL A 126 9.07 -6.35 4.31
N GLU A 127 9.90 -6.72 3.34
CA GLU A 127 11.04 -5.89 2.93
C GLU A 127 10.54 -4.65 2.17
N LEU A 128 11.07 -3.48 2.52
CA LEU A 128 10.79 -2.25 1.77
C LEU A 128 11.44 -2.30 0.39
N VAL A 129 10.79 -1.73 -0.63
CA VAL A 129 11.33 -1.68 -2.00
C VAL A 129 12.64 -0.90 -2.12
N SER A 130 12.97 -0.08 -1.12
CA SER A 130 14.26 0.60 -0.97
C SER A 130 14.53 0.93 0.50
N ALA A 131 15.81 0.89 0.90
CA ALA A 131 16.22 1.25 2.25
C ALA A 131 15.83 2.69 2.64
N LEU A 132 15.50 2.88 3.92
CA LEU A 132 15.29 4.22 4.49
C LEU A 132 16.61 5.00 4.53
N VAL A 133 16.56 6.27 4.16
CA VAL A 133 17.73 7.15 4.10
C VAL A 133 17.70 8.10 5.29
N GLY A 134 18.81 8.15 6.03
CA GLY A 134 18.97 9.07 7.16
C GLY A 134 18.77 10.53 6.75
N GLY A 135 18.10 11.31 7.61
CA GLY A 135 17.79 12.72 7.34
C GLY A 135 16.51 12.95 6.52
N HIS A 136 15.81 11.90 6.11
CA HIS A 136 14.50 12.00 5.46
C HIS A 136 13.34 11.76 6.43
N SER A 137 12.22 12.45 6.19
CA SER A 137 10.95 12.21 6.88
C SER A 137 10.11 11.21 6.08
N TYR A 138 9.60 10.19 6.76
CA TYR A 138 8.69 9.20 6.19
C TYR A 138 7.35 9.22 6.93
N ARG A 139 6.26 8.93 6.21
CA ARG A 139 4.94 8.71 6.80
C ARG A 139 4.60 7.23 6.73
N ALA A 140 4.42 6.62 7.90
CA ALA A 140 3.81 5.30 8.01
C ALA A 140 2.33 5.47 8.38
N SER A 141 1.46 4.67 7.76
CA SER A 141 0.03 4.63 8.05
C SER A 141 -0.48 3.21 7.85
N MET A 142 -1.38 2.79 8.73
CA MET A 142 -2.05 1.50 8.69
C MET A 142 -3.53 1.73 8.94
N GLU A 143 -4.38 0.96 8.28
CA GLU A 143 -5.82 0.96 8.48
C GLU A 143 -6.17 -0.31 9.26
N ILE A 144 -6.69 -0.12 10.47
CA ILE A 144 -6.88 -1.21 11.44
C ILE A 144 -8.34 -1.19 11.84
N SER A 145 -8.95 -2.37 11.89
CA SER A 145 -10.32 -2.54 12.35
C SER A 145 -10.42 -3.72 13.31
N LEU A 146 -11.24 -3.56 14.35
CA LEU A 146 -11.59 -4.65 15.25
C LEU A 146 -12.79 -5.40 14.63
N PRO A 147 -12.70 -6.74 14.41
CA PRO A 147 -13.81 -7.46 13.80
C PRO A 147 -15.04 -7.48 14.68
N GLU A 148 -16.23 -7.50 14.07
CA GLU A 148 -17.52 -7.40 14.77
C GLU A 148 -17.73 -8.46 15.86
N CYS A 149 -17.07 -9.63 15.72
CA CYS A 149 -17.15 -10.72 16.69
C CYS A 149 -16.19 -10.60 17.87
N TRP A 150 -15.32 -9.58 17.92
CA TRP A 150 -14.37 -9.39 19.02
C TRP A 150 -14.81 -8.26 19.95
N GLN A 151 -14.77 -8.55 21.25
CA GLN A 151 -15.13 -7.59 22.30
C GLN A 151 -13.96 -6.69 22.71
N TYR A 152 -12.72 -7.16 22.54
CA TYR A 152 -11.53 -6.51 23.08
C TYR A 152 -10.53 -6.19 21.98
N ALA A 153 -10.02 -4.96 22.02
CA ALA A 153 -8.87 -4.52 21.23
C ALA A 153 -7.61 -4.48 22.10
N VAL A 154 -6.45 -4.47 21.43
CA VAL A 154 -5.19 -4.12 22.09
C VAL A 154 -5.06 -2.60 22.22
N ASN A 155 -4.32 -2.15 23.23
CA ASN A 155 -4.06 -0.73 23.47
C ASN A 155 -2.93 -0.15 22.60
N THR A 156 -2.11 -0.99 21.98
CA THR A 156 -0.95 -0.59 21.17
C THR A 156 -0.78 -1.50 19.97
N MET A 157 -0.58 -0.89 18.80
CA MET A 157 -0.13 -1.53 17.58
C MET A 157 0.83 -0.55 16.88
N GLY A 158 1.84 -1.07 16.20
CA GLY A 158 2.83 -0.25 15.51
C GLY A 158 3.68 -1.08 14.54
N ALA A 159 4.54 -0.38 13.82
CA ALA A 159 5.53 -0.97 12.93
C ALA A 159 6.94 -0.80 13.54
N TYR A 160 7.79 -1.81 13.35
CA TYR A 160 9.20 -1.77 13.68
C TYR A 160 10.02 -1.75 12.39
N PHE A 161 11.04 -0.88 12.32
CA PHE A 161 11.94 -0.79 11.17
C PHE A 161 13.30 -1.34 11.55
N SER A 162 13.76 -2.34 10.81
CA SER A 162 15.03 -3.03 11.02
C SER A 162 15.92 -2.95 9.77
N VAL A 163 17.19 -3.35 9.93
CA VAL A 163 18.14 -3.45 8.82
C VAL A 163 17.93 -4.75 8.02
N ASP A 164 17.37 -5.77 8.65
CA ASP A 164 17.08 -7.09 8.08
C ASP A 164 15.88 -7.69 8.83
N SER A 165 15.37 -8.82 8.32
CA SER A 165 14.28 -9.59 8.91
C SER A 165 14.45 -9.86 10.40
N VAL A 166 13.35 -9.76 11.15
CA VAL A 166 13.30 -10.04 12.58
C VAL A 166 12.43 -11.26 12.81
N PHE A 167 12.93 -12.23 13.59
CA PHE A 167 12.18 -13.44 13.90
C PHE A 167 12.17 -13.72 15.40
N ASP A 168 10.97 -13.80 15.99
CA ASP A 168 10.77 -14.32 17.34
C ASP A 168 10.03 -15.67 17.27
N PRO A 169 10.63 -16.80 17.61
CA PRO A 169 9.93 -18.08 17.55
C PRO A 169 8.74 -18.20 18.52
N ASN A 170 8.60 -17.28 19.49
CA ASN A 170 7.61 -17.39 20.56
C ASN A 170 6.44 -16.41 20.36
N PRO A 171 5.29 -16.85 19.85
CA PRO A 171 4.13 -15.98 19.70
C PRO A 171 3.52 -15.52 21.04
N GLY A 172 3.94 -16.09 22.19
CA GLY A 172 3.34 -15.84 23.50
C GLY A 172 4.24 -15.28 24.58
N THR A 173 5.44 -14.80 24.25
CA THR A 173 6.27 -14.09 25.22
C THR A 173 6.41 -12.63 24.85
N ARG A 174 6.46 -11.77 25.88
CA ARG A 174 6.86 -10.36 25.75
C ARG A 174 8.34 -10.26 25.42
N VAL A 175 8.73 -10.60 24.20
CA VAL A 175 9.99 -10.14 23.65
C VAL A 175 9.66 -8.89 22.86
N CYS A 176 9.54 -7.76 23.57
CA CYS A 176 9.79 -6.52 22.85
C CYS A 176 11.24 -6.58 22.39
N CYS A 177 11.45 -6.31 21.11
CA CYS A 177 12.73 -5.86 20.57
C CYS A 177 13.29 -4.75 21.50
N PRO A 178 14.60 -4.72 21.78
CA PRO A 178 15.21 -3.68 22.61
C PRO A 178 14.95 -2.27 22.09
#